data_AF-A0A7V4S2T9-F1
#
_entry.id   AF-A0A7V4S2T9-F1
#
_cell.length_a   1.000
_cell.length_b   1.000
_cell.length_c   1.000
_cell.angle_alpha   90.00
_cell.angle_beta   90.00
_cell.angle_gamma   90.00
#
_symmetry.space_group_name_H-M   'P 1'
#
loop_
_entity.id
_entity.type
_entity.pdbx_description
1 polymer ?
#
loop_
_entity_poly.entity_id
_entity_poly.type
_entity_poly.pdbx_seq_one_letter_code
_entity_poly.pdbx_strand_id
1 'polypeptide(L)'
;MSYTFVTILDKNKTLIRILGILCFSFLTAVGAQIYIPLPWTPVPITMQTFFVLLSGVVLGGIPAGLSQMMYLIFGVLGLPVFAKGVSGLARIT
;
A
#
# COMPACT_ATOMS: atom_id res chain seq x y z
N MET A 1 -2.05 -37.64 9.20
CA MET A 1 -2.75 -36.70 10.09
C MET A 1 -1.83 -35.61 10.66
N SER A 2 -0.66 -35.34 10.06
CA SER A 2 0.29 -34.31 10.54
C SER A 2 0.28 -33.01 9.72
N TYR A 3 -0.23 -33.04 8.49
CA TYR A 3 -0.26 -31.87 7.60
C TYR A 3 -1.22 -30.78 8.10
N THR A 4 -2.32 -31.16 8.72
CA THR A 4 -3.35 -30.22 9.21
C THR A 4 -2.81 -29.29 10.30
N PHE A 5 -1.95 -29.77 11.20
CA PHE A 5 -1.42 -28.95 12.30
C PHE A 5 -0.38 -27.92 11.83
N VAL A 6 0.47 -28.30 10.85
CA VAL A 6 1.42 -27.38 10.21
C VAL A 6 0.67 -26.29 9.45
N THR A 7 -0.37 -26.64 8.70
CA THR A 7 -1.19 -25.66 7.99
C THR A 7 -1.90 -24.68 8.93
N ILE A 8 -2.35 -25.10 10.11
CA ILE A 8 -3.02 -24.22 11.08
C ILE A 8 -2.06 -23.17 11.67
N LEU A 9 -0.82 -23.57 12.00
CA LEU A 9 0.21 -22.66 12.52
C LEU A 9 0.72 -21.69 11.43
N ASP A 10 0.79 -22.14 10.18
CA ASP A 10 1.18 -21.30 9.04
C ASP A 10 0.05 -20.34 8.61
N LYS A 11 -1.21 -20.79 8.74
CA LYS A 11 -2.40 -19.99 8.39
C LYS A 11 -2.51 -18.73 9.22
N ASN A 12 -2.21 -18.75 10.52
CA ASN A 12 -2.21 -17.54 11.35
C ASN A 12 -1.14 -16.54 10.92
N LYS A 13 0.07 -17.01 10.59
CA LYS A 13 1.16 -16.14 10.11
C LYS A 13 0.83 -15.56 8.73
N THR A 14 0.23 -16.36 7.85
CA THR A 14 -0.23 -15.92 6.53
C THR A 14 -1.37 -14.90 6.64
N LEU A 15 -2.30 -15.09 7.57
CA LEU A 15 -3.38 -14.15 7.84
C LEU A 15 -2.84 -12.78 8.29
N ILE A 16 -1.89 -12.78 9.22
CA ILE A 16 -1.23 -11.57 9.73
C ILE A 16 -0.51 -10.83 8.60
N ARG A 17 0.15 -11.55 7.69
CA ARG A 17 0.82 -10.95 6.52
C ARG A 17 -0.19 -10.30 5.57
N ILE A 18 -1.29 -10.98 5.24
CA ILE A 18 -2.33 -10.44 4.36
C ILE A 18 -2.98 -9.20 4.99
N LEU A 19 -3.28 -9.24 6.29
CA LEU A 19 -3.80 -8.08 7.02
C LEU A 19 -2.81 -6.91 7.03
N GLY A 20 -1.51 -7.19 7.20
CA GLY A 20 -0.45 -6.19 7.09
C GLY A 20 -0.41 -5.55 5.70
N ILE A 21 -0.51 -6.35 4.63
CA ILE A 21 -0.52 -5.89 3.25
C ILE A 21 -1.71 -4.93 3.01
N LEU A 22 -2.91 -5.33 3.42
CA LEU A 22 -4.13 -4.52 3.32
C LEU A 22 -4.01 -3.21 4.12
N CYS A 23 -3.54 -3.31 5.36
CA CYS A 23 -3.38 -2.16 6.24
C CYS A 23 -2.39 -1.14 5.67
N PHE A 24 -1.22 -1.58 5.20
CA PHE A 24 -0.23 -0.69 4.61
C PHE A 24 -0.66 -0.10 3.27
N SER A 25 -1.41 -0.85 2.46
CA SER A 25 -2.05 -0.33 1.24
C SER A 25 -3.00 0.82 1.58
N PHE A 26 -3.85 0.66 2.60
CA PHE A 26 -4.76 1.70 3.07
C PHE A 26 -4.04 2.89 3.71
N LEU A 27 -3.04 2.65 4.55
CA LEU A 27 -2.20 3.70 5.14
C LEU A 27 -1.47 4.52 4.06
N THR A 28 -1.00 3.86 3.01
CA THR A 28 -0.37 4.53 1.86
C THR A 28 -1.37 5.41 1.12
N ALA A 29 -2.61 4.96 0.95
CA ALA A 29 -3.69 5.74 0.35
C ALA A 29 -4.09 6.96 1.20
N VAL A 30 -4.22 6.79 2.51
CA VAL A 30 -4.50 7.91 3.43
C VAL A 30 -3.33 8.90 3.46
N GLY A 31 -2.09 8.41 3.48
CA GLY A 31 -0.88 9.23 3.41
C GLY A 31 -0.74 9.98 2.09
N ALA A 32 -1.26 9.44 0.99
CA ALA A 32 -1.28 10.14 -0.29
C ALA A 32 -2.16 11.40 -0.26
N GLN A 33 -3.22 11.44 0.56
CA GLN A 33 -4.07 12.62 0.72
C GLN A 33 -3.39 13.75 1.50
N ILE A 34 -2.42 13.43 2.36
CA ILE A 34 -1.64 14.43 3.09
C ILE A 34 -0.51 14.88 2.20
N TYR A 35 -0.71 16.01 1.52
CA TYR A 35 0.28 16.60 0.62
C TYR A 35 0.58 18.07 0.98
N ILE A 36 1.85 18.43 0.84
CA ILE A 36 2.34 19.79 1.01
C ILE A 36 2.74 20.30 -0.38
N PRO A 37 1.97 21.24 -0.97
CA PRO A 37 2.33 21.84 -2.25
C PRO A 37 3.56 22.72 -2.07
N LEU A 38 4.59 22.52 -2.90
CA LEU A 38 5.78 23.36 -2.90
C LEU A 38 5.66 24.40 -4.03
N PRO A 39 5.80 25.71 -3.75
CA PRO A 39 5.56 26.76 -4.75
C PRO A 39 6.56 26.76 -5.93
N TRP A 40 7.69 26.05 -5.82
CA TRP A 40 8.72 25.97 -6.87
C TRP A 40 8.68 24.69 -7.71
N THR A 41 7.86 23.69 -7.35
CA THR A 41 7.78 22.43 -8.12
C THR A 41 6.34 21.96 -8.32
N PRO A 42 5.99 21.47 -9.52
CA PRO A 42 4.66 20.91 -9.80
C PRO A 42 4.39 19.58 -9.07
N VAL A 43 5.42 18.96 -8.47
CA VAL A 43 5.31 17.70 -7.72
C VAL A 43 5.18 18.01 -6.23
N PRO A 44 4.02 17.74 -5.59
CA PRO A 44 3.86 17.94 -4.16
C PRO A 44 4.59 16.84 -3.38
N ILE A 45 5.10 17.18 -2.20
CA ILE A 45 5.57 16.18 -1.24
C ILE A 45 4.33 15.58 -0.58
N THR A 46 4.25 14.24 -0.53
CA THR A 46 3.14 13.51 0.08
C THR A 46 3.65 12.59 1.17
N MET A 47 2.81 12.25 2.13
CA MET A 47 3.13 11.21 3.12
C MET A 47 3.08 9.80 2.52
N GLN A 48 2.69 9.64 1.25
CA GLN A 48 2.68 8.36 0.54
C GLN A 48 4.06 7.69 0.60
N THR A 49 5.13 8.41 0.24
CA THR A 49 6.50 7.86 0.17
C THR A 49 6.98 7.35 1.52
N PHE A 50 6.60 8.02 2.61
CA PHE A 50 6.87 7.56 3.97
C PHE A 50 6.24 6.19 4.24
N PHE A 51 4.95 6.00 3.90
CA PHE A 51 4.26 4.73 4.10
C PHE A 51 4.76 3.62 3.17
N VAL A 52 5.21 3.97 1.95
CA VAL A 52 5.88 3.00 1.05
C VAL A 52 7.14 2.46 1.71
N LEU A 53 8.02 3.33 2.19
CA LEU A 53 9.26 2.92 2.86
C LEU A 53 8.98 2.17 4.16
N LEU A 54 8.00 2.62 4.95
CA LEU A 54 7.59 1.95 6.18
C LEU A 54 7.06 0.54 5.90
N SER A 55 6.32 0.35 4.80
CA SER A 55 5.87 -0.99 4.38
C SER A 55 7.07 -1.91 4.11
N GLY A 56 8.13 -1.41 3.48
CA GLY A 56 9.36 -2.17 3.23
C GLY A 56 10.06 -2.61 4.52
N VAL A 57 10.12 -1.73 5.52
CA VAL A 57 10.76 -2.03 6.81
C VAL A 57 9.91 -3.00 7.65
N VAL A 58 8.58 -2.84 7.65
CA VAL A 58 7.68 -3.60 8.54
C VAL A 58 7.28 -4.95 7.95
N LEU A 59 7.01 -5.03 6.64
CA LEU A 59 6.58 -6.27 5.97
C LEU A 59 7.73 -7.06 5.32
N GLY A 60 8.87 -6.42 5.08
CA GLY A 60 9.99 -6.99 4.34
C GLY A 60 9.75 -7.08 2.83
N GLY A 61 10.67 -7.71 2.09
CA GLY A 61 10.77 -7.65 0.62
C GLY A 61 9.48 -7.90 -0.18
N ILE A 62 9.08 -9.17 -0.35
CA ILE A 62 7.93 -9.53 -1.21
C ILE A 62 6.58 -8.99 -0.68
N PRO A 63 6.25 -9.09 0.62
CA PRO A 63 4.94 -8.64 1.10
C PRO A 63 4.77 -7.12 1.03
N ALA A 64 5.83 -6.32 1.18
CA ALA A 64 5.76 -4.88 0.93
C ALA A 64 5.49 -4.57 -0.56
N GLY A 65 6.14 -5.30 -1.48
CA GLY A 65 5.84 -5.18 -2.92
C GLY A 65 4.37 -5.48 -3.23
N LEU A 66 3.80 -6.51 -2.60
CA LEU A 66 2.39 -6.86 -2.74
C LEU A 66 1.45 -5.78 -2.19
N SER A 67 1.79 -5.10 -1.09
CA SER A 67 0.96 -4.01 -0.55
C SER A 67 0.92 -2.81 -1.48
N GLN A 68 2.05 -2.49 -2.11
CA GLN A 68 2.12 -1.43 -3.11
C GLN A 68 1.39 -1.80 -4.40
N MET A 69 1.49 -3.05 -4.86
CA MET A 69 0.68 -3.55 -5.98
C MET A 69 -0.82 -3.44 -5.71
N MET A 70 -1.29 -3.80 -4.50
CA MET A 70 -2.69 -3.63 -4.13
C MET A 70 -3.11 -2.15 -4.10
N TYR A 71 -2.26 -1.27 -3.59
CA TYR A 71 -2.50 0.18 -3.64
C TYR A 71 -2.69 0.67 -5.08
N LEU A 72 -1.82 0.23 -6.01
CA LEU A 72 -1.93 0.55 -7.42
C LEU A 72 -3.21 -0.03 -8.05
N ILE A 73 -3.54 -1.28 -7.77
CA ILE A 73 -4.77 -1.92 -8.27
C ILE A 73 -6.00 -1.13 -7.81
N PHE A 74 -6.08 -0.74 -6.54
CA PHE A 74 -7.19 0.08 -6.03
C PHE A 74 -7.28 1.43 -6.74
N GLY A 75 -6.14 2.08 -7.02
CA GLY A 75 -6.12 3.34 -7.77
C GLY A 75 -6.47 3.21 -9.25
N VAL A 76 -6.08 2.11 -9.89
CA VAL A 76 -6.43 1.79 -11.28
C VAL A 76 -7.92 1.43 -11.41
N LEU A 77 -8.49 0.73 -10.43
CA LEU A 77 -9.92 0.42 -10.36
C LEU A 77 -10.81 1.64 -10.13
N GLY A 78 -10.23 2.84 -10.00
CA GLY A 78 -10.98 4.10 -9.92
C GLY A 78 -11.31 4.53 -8.50
N LEU A 79 -10.75 3.90 -7.46
CA LEU A 79 -10.84 4.46 -6.11
C LEU A 79 -9.93 5.70 -6.04
N PRO A 80 -10.36 6.80 -5.40
CA PRO A 80 -9.58 8.04 -5.24
C PRO A 80 -8.50 7.88 -4.17
N VAL A 81 -7.64 6.88 -4.33
CA VAL A 81 -6.55 6.56 -3.40
C VAL A 81 -5.27 7.32 -3.72
N PHE A 82 -5.16 7.94 -4.91
CA PHE A 82 -3.99 8.76 -5.26
C PHE A 82 -4.11 10.18 -4.70
N ALA A 83 -2.94 10.83 -4.57
CA ALA A 83 -2.82 12.16 -3.99
C ALA A 83 -3.74 13.19 -4.69
N LYS A 84 -4.34 14.07 -3.87
CA LYS A 84 -5.37 15.07 -4.23
C LYS A 84 -6.77 14.51 -4.55
N GLY A 85 -7.13 13.33 -4.02
CA GLY A 85 -8.43 12.70 -4.28
C GLY A 85 -8.64 12.28 -5.74
N VAL A 86 -7.56 12.10 -6.48
CA VAL A 86 -7.59 11.78 -7.91
C VAL A 86 -7.61 10.26 -8.08
N SER A 87 -8.41 9.77 -9.03
CA SER A 87 -8.57 8.34 -9.34
C SER A 87 -8.27 8.08 -10.82
N GLY A 88 -7.76 6.89 -11.14
CA GLY A 88 -7.71 6.37 -12.51
C GLY A 88 -6.39 6.54 -13.28
N LEU A 89 -6.31 5.82 -14.41
CA LEU A 89 -5.23 5.79 -15.40
C LEU A 89 -4.82 7.17 -15.99
N ALA A 90 -5.52 8.24 -15.64
CA ALA A 90 -5.35 9.59 -16.18
C ALA A 90 -4.02 10.29 -15.81
N ARG A 91 -3.07 9.55 -15.21
CA ARG A 91 -1.69 9.99 -14.92
C ARG A 91 -0.62 9.04 -15.46
N ILE A 92 -0.98 7.94 -16.13
CA ILE A 92 -0.02 7.05 -16.83
C ILE A 92 0.29 7.58 -18.25
N THR A 93 -0.45 8.61 -18.69
CA THR A 93 -0.22 9.46 -19.87
C THR A 93 -0.16 10.91 -19.43
#